data_AF-A0A9R1P1S4-F1
#
_entry.id   AF-A0A9R1P1S4-F1
#
_cell.length_a   1.000
_cell.length_b   1.000
_cell.length_c   1.000
_cell.angle_alpha   90.00
_cell.angle_beta   90.00
_cell.angle_gamma   90.00
#
_symmetry.space_group_name_H-M   'P 1'
#
loop_
_entity.id
_entity.type
_entity.pdbx_description
1 polymer ?
#
loop_
_entity_poly.entity_id
_entity_poly.type
_entity_poly.pdbx_seq_one_letter_code
_entity_poly.pdbx_strand_id
1 'polypeptide(L)'
;MNGSWLKGLTGLTLLLPLIVILIVLLILLMLHTNMLHVVKSQINSDLFTDDYYIHELVYICSYLALTNQTTYEIARRKRISYLRGVPRKVHPFSKGICRNLYDLCLSRQKGYVLEAVPPLDELEARARPYTCRDVICCRCC
;
A
#
# COMPACT_ATOMS: atom_id res chain seq x y z
N MET A 1 1.80 33.69 -29.00
CA MET A 1 2.23 33.01 -27.76
C MET A 1 1.63 31.61 -27.77
N ASN A 2 2.44 30.62 -28.12
CA ASN A 2 1.99 29.29 -28.56
C ASN A 2 1.69 28.37 -27.37
N GLY A 3 0.46 27.86 -27.30
CA GLY A 3 -0.05 26.91 -26.30
C GLY A 3 0.51 25.48 -26.37
N SER A 4 1.79 25.33 -26.73
CA SER A 4 2.48 24.02 -26.80
C SER A 4 2.75 23.44 -25.40
N TRP A 5 3.04 24.30 -24.42
CA TRP A 5 3.38 23.90 -23.05
C TRP A 5 2.22 23.24 -22.28
N LEU A 6 0.96 23.56 -22.60
CA LEU A 6 -0.20 22.98 -21.93
C LEU A 6 -0.35 21.48 -22.23
N LYS A 7 -0.02 21.06 -23.47
CA LYS A 7 -0.14 19.67 -23.92
C LYS A 7 0.88 18.74 -23.25
N GLY A 8 2.09 19.26 -22.97
CA GLY A 8 3.13 18.53 -22.24
C GLY A 8 2.75 18.30 -20.76
N LEU A 9 2.11 19.30 -20.14
CA LEU A 9 1.66 19.22 -18.75
C LEU A 9 0.52 18.20 -18.58
N THR A 10 -0.44 18.18 -19.51
CA THR A 10 -1.54 17.18 -19.52
C THR A 10 -1.05 15.76 -19.74
N GLY A 11 -0.01 15.57 -20.57
CA GLY A 11 0.62 14.26 -20.79
C GLY A 11 1.32 13.72 -19.54
N LEU A 12 2.05 14.58 -18.81
CA LEU A 12 2.74 14.21 -17.58
C LEU A 12 1.75 13.88 -16.44
N THR A 13 0.63 14.60 -16.35
CA THR A 13 -0.42 14.31 -15.37
C THR A 13 -1.17 13.00 -15.63
N LEU A 14 -1.23 12.54 -16.89
CA LEU A 14 -1.83 11.24 -17.24
C LEU A 14 -0.81 10.09 -17.19
N LEU A 15 0.48 10.37 -17.34
CA LEU A 15 1.55 9.39 -17.19
C LEU A 15 1.70 8.90 -15.75
N LEU A 16 1.57 9.78 -14.76
CA LEU A 16 1.67 9.41 -13.35
C LEU A 16 0.64 8.34 -12.92
N PRO A 17 -0.68 8.49 -13.16
CA PRO A 17 -1.64 7.45 -12.83
C PRO A 17 -1.43 6.18 -13.65
N LEU A 18 -0.98 6.27 -14.91
CA LEU A 18 -0.64 5.09 -15.71
C LEU A 18 0.57 4.34 -15.14
N ILE A 19 1.59 5.04 -14.67
CA ILE A 19 2.75 4.43 -13.99
C ILE A 19 2.31 3.79 -12.67
N VAL A 20 1.44 4.43 -11.90
CA VAL A 20 0.89 3.85 -10.67
C VAL A 20 0.03 2.63 -10.95
N ILE A 21 -0.84 2.67 -11.96
CA ILE A 21 -1.65 1.52 -12.41
C ILE A 21 -0.72 0.40 -12.87
N LEU A 22 0.34 0.71 -13.60
CA LEU A 22 1.35 -0.26 -14.02
C LEU A 22 2.06 -0.87 -12.81
N ILE A 23 2.47 -0.07 -11.82
CA ILE A 23 3.08 -0.57 -10.58
C ILE A 23 2.11 -1.47 -9.82
N VAL A 24 0.84 -1.09 -9.68
CA VAL A 24 -0.19 -1.90 -9.01
C VAL A 24 -0.45 -3.20 -9.78
N LEU A 25 -0.55 -3.14 -11.11
CA LEU A 25 -0.70 -4.32 -11.97
C LEU A 25 0.53 -5.23 -11.89
N LEU A 26 1.74 -4.66 -11.83
CA LEU A 26 2.96 -5.40 -11.62
C LEU A 26 2.96 -6.05 -10.24
N ILE A 27 2.55 -5.35 -9.17
CA ILE A 27 2.44 -5.93 -7.83
C ILE A 27 1.40 -7.06 -7.78
N LEU A 28 0.25 -6.91 -8.45
CA LEU A 28 -0.77 -7.96 -8.56
C LEU A 28 -0.29 -9.13 -9.42
N LEU A 29 0.44 -8.87 -10.51
CA LEU A 29 1.06 -9.90 -11.34
C LEU A 29 2.13 -10.64 -10.55
N MET A 30 2.97 -9.93 -9.81
CA MET A 30 3.97 -10.50 -8.89
C MET A 30 3.29 -11.28 -7.77
N LEU A 31 2.15 -10.85 -7.24
CA LEU A 31 1.38 -11.61 -6.24
C LEU A 31 0.82 -12.90 -6.84
N HIS A 32 0.30 -12.85 -8.07
CA HIS A 32 -0.24 -14.01 -8.78
C HIS A 32 0.86 -14.99 -9.20
N THR A 33 1.98 -14.51 -9.74
CA THR A 33 3.14 -15.33 -10.11
C THR A 33 3.85 -15.88 -8.89
N ASN A 34 3.95 -15.14 -7.77
CA ASN A 34 4.51 -15.66 -6.52
C ASN A 34 3.58 -16.66 -5.84
N MET A 35 2.26 -16.51 -5.89
CA MET A 35 1.36 -17.57 -5.41
C MET A 35 1.53 -18.87 -6.22
N LEU A 36 1.70 -18.75 -7.54
CA LEU A 36 2.02 -19.90 -8.39
C LEU A 36 3.43 -20.42 -8.15
N HIS A 37 4.41 -19.54 -7.88
CA HIS A 37 5.80 -19.92 -7.61
C HIS A 37 5.94 -20.54 -6.23
N VAL A 38 5.23 -20.09 -5.19
CA VAL A 38 5.20 -20.73 -3.87
C VAL A 38 4.59 -22.13 -3.96
N VAL A 39 3.51 -22.30 -4.73
CA VAL A 39 2.93 -23.62 -5.01
C VAL A 39 3.88 -24.52 -5.82
N LYS A 40 4.65 -23.94 -6.75
CA LYS A 40 5.59 -24.68 -7.62
C LYS A 40 6.97 -24.90 -6.99
N SER A 41 7.38 -24.04 -6.06
CA SER A 41 8.65 -24.05 -5.32
C SER A 41 8.62 -25.02 -4.15
N GLN A 42 7.43 -25.33 -3.61
CA GLN A 42 7.28 -26.44 -2.68
C GLN A 42 7.64 -27.80 -3.33
N ILE A 43 7.74 -27.86 -4.67
CA ILE A 43 8.00 -29.08 -5.46
C ILE A 43 9.47 -29.17 -5.94
N ASN A 44 10.17 -28.06 -6.17
CA ASN A 44 11.56 -28.06 -6.67
C ASN A 44 12.48 -27.39 -5.66
N SER A 45 12.97 -28.20 -4.73
CA SER A 45 14.00 -27.84 -3.77
C SER A 45 15.32 -27.49 -4.46
N ASP A 46 16.00 -26.54 -3.82
CA ASP A 46 17.42 -26.25 -3.93
C ASP A 46 17.88 -25.33 -5.08
N LEU A 47 18.54 -24.23 -4.65
CA LEU A 47 19.45 -23.39 -5.43
C LEU A 47 18.90 -22.06 -6.01
N PHE A 48 18.41 -21.13 -5.18
CA PHE A 48 18.46 -19.69 -5.52
C PHE A 48 18.25 -18.80 -4.28
N THR A 49 19.27 -18.74 -3.40
CA THR A 49 19.11 -18.17 -2.06
C THR A 49 19.28 -16.65 -1.99
N ASP A 50 20.09 -15.99 -2.83
CA ASP A 50 20.37 -14.55 -2.69
C ASP A 50 19.35 -13.61 -3.36
N ASP A 51 18.94 -13.88 -4.60
CA ASP A 51 17.95 -13.04 -5.30
C ASP A 51 16.56 -13.11 -4.66
N TYR A 52 16.26 -14.22 -3.98
CA TYR A 52 14.99 -14.41 -3.27
C TYR A 52 14.82 -13.41 -2.11
N TYR A 53 15.88 -13.12 -1.35
CA TYR A 53 15.82 -12.19 -0.22
C TYR A 53 15.56 -10.74 -0.66
N ILE A 54 16.17 -10.31 -1.76
CA ILE A 54 15.95 -8.96 -2.30
C ILE A 54 14.50 -8.82 -2.78
N HIS A 55 14.00 -9.82 -3.49
CA HIS A 55 12.62 -9.84 -3.96
C HIS A 55 11.61 -9.83 -2.79
N GLU A 56 11.85 -10.62 -1.74
CA GLU A 56 10.99 -10.64 -0.54
C GLU A 56 11.04 -9.31 0.23
N LEU A 57 12.21 -8.68 0.33
CA LEU A 57 12.36 -7.37 0.95
C LEU A 57 11.59 -6.28 0.17
N VAL A 58 11.72 -6.26 -1.15
CA VAL A 58 10.98 -5.31 -2.02
C VAL A 58 9.48 -5.51 -1.89
N TYR A 59 9.02 -6.76 -1.81
CA TYR A 59 7.61 -7.08 -1.58
C TYR A 59 7.10 -6.49 -0.26
N ILE A 60 7.82 -6.71 0.85
CA ILE A 60 7.44 -6.20 2.17
C ILE A 60 7.44 -4.67 2.17
N CYS A 61 8.47 -4.03 1.61
CA CYS A 61 8.55 -2.57 1.52
C CYS A 61 7.41 -1.97 0.69
N SER A 62 7.05 -2.62 -0.43
CA SER A 62 5.92 -2.20 -1.27
C SER A 62 4.60 -2.33 -0.50
N TYR A 63 4.37 -3.44 0.18
CA TYR A 63 3.18 -3.64 1.00
C TYR A 63 3.05 -2.57 2.10
N LEU A 64 4.14 -2.25 2.81
CA LEU A 64 4.19 -1.21 3.83
C LEU A 64 3.86 0.17 3.26
N ALA A 65 4.41 0.51 2.09
CA ALA A 65 4.14 1.76 1.39
C ALA A 65 2.66 1.90 1.00
N LEU A 66 2.05 0.83 0.48
CA LEU A 66 0.64 0.82 0.08
C LEU A 66 -0.31 0.93 1.27
N THR A 67 0.09 0.41 2.44
CA THR A 67 -0.74 0.38 3.66
C THR A 67 -0.43 1.51 4.64
N ASN A 68 0.54 2.37 4.32
CA ASN A 68 1.08 3.42 5.19
C ASN A 68 1.44 2.90 6.59
N GLN A 69 2.15 1.77 6.63
CA GLN A 69 2.63 1.16 7.87
C GLN A 69 4.16 1.21 7.92
N THR A 70 4.71 1.27 9.12
CA THR A 70 6.16 1.11 9.32
C THR A 70 6.52 -0.33 9.65
N THR A 71 7.75 -0.73 9.35
CA THR A 71 8.30 -2.03 9.79
C THR A 71 8.20 -2.17 11.31
N TYR A 72 8.40 -1.08 12.05
CA TYR A 72 8.30 -1.03 13.50
C TYR A 72 6.88 -1.34 14.00
N GLU A 73 5.86 -0.74 13.37
CA GLU A 73 4.47 -0.99 13.70
C GLU A 73 4.08 -2.46 13.51
N ILE A 74 4.56 -3.11 12.45
CA ILE A 74 4.30 -4.53 12.22
C ILE A 74 5.08 -5.39 13.22
N ALA A 75 6.40 -5.18 13.33
CA ALA A 75 7.26 -6.02 14.16
C ALA A 75 6.93 -5.93 15.66
N ARG A 76 6.45 -4.79 16.13
CA ARG A 76 6.23 -4.52 17.55
C ARG A 76 4.80 -4.12 17.91
N ARG A 77 3.81 -4.39 17.06
CA ARG A 77 2.40 -4.01 17.25
C ARG A 77 1.86 -4.20 18.68
N LYS A 78 2.14 -5.34 19.32
CA LYS A 78 1.67 -5.66 20.70
C LYS A 78 2.27 -4.77 21.79
N ARG A 79 3.48 -4.23 21.55
CA ARG A 79 4.20 -3.38 22.51
C ARG A 79 3.83 -1.90 22.36
N ILE A 80 3.28 -1.50 21.22
CA ILE A 80 2.88 -0.13 20.92
C ILE A 80 1.52 0.14 21.58
N SER A 81 1.48 1.08 22.52
CA SER A 81 0.30 1.38 23.34
C SER A 81 -0.92 1.75 22.50
N TYR A 82 -0.75 2.64 21.52
CA TYR A 82 -1.84 3.14 20.69
C TYR A 82 -2.39 2.11 19.69
N LEU A 83 -1.68 1.01 19.41
CA LEU A 83 -2.15 -0.06 18.51
C LEU A 83 -2.86 -1.20 19.23
N ARG A 84 -2.87 -1.23 20.58
CA ARG A 84 -3.45 -2.34 21.34
C ARG A 84 -4.96 -2.48 21.18
N GLY A 85 -5.68 -1.37 21.01
CA GLY A 85 -7.13 -1.36 20.78
C GLY A 85 -7.54 -1.46 19.31
N VAL A 86 -6.59 -1.36 18.36
CA VAL A 86 -6.91 -1.25 16.94
C VAL A 86 -7.23 -2.63 16.34
N PRO A 87 -8.36 -2.77 15.60
CA PRO A 87 -8.70 -4.01 14.90
C PRO A 87 -7.56 -4.50 14.00
N ARG A 88 -7.27 -5.81 14.02
CA ARG A 88 -6.12 -6.38 13.30
C ARG A 88 -6.18 -6.19 11.77
N LYS A 89 -7.38 -6.15 11.22
CA LYS A 89 -7.63 -6.06 9.77
C LYS A 89 -7.55 -4.62 9.23
N VAL A 90 -7.39 -3.63 10.11
CA VAL A 90 -7.38 -2.21 9.73
C VAL A 90 -5.99 -1.62 9.91
N HIS A 91 -5.68 -0.69 9.02
CA HIS A 91 -4.41 0.04 8.97
C HIS A 91 -4.75 1.49 9.37
N PRO A 92 -4.52 1.86 10.65
CA PRO A 92 -5.11 3.08 11.21
C PRO A 92 -4.68 4.35 10.46
N PHE A 93 -3.44 4.43 10.00
CA PHE A 93 -2.91 5.60 9.28
C PHE A 93 -3.03 5.50 7.75
N SER A 94 -3.63 4.44 7.22
CA SER A 94 -3.83 4.34 5.76
C SER A 94 -4.88 5.34 5.30
N LYS A 95 -4.54 6.11 4.26
CA LYS A 95 -5.42 7.06 3.56
C LYS A 95 -5.88 6.53 2.19
N GLY A 96 -5.67 5.24 1.96
CA GLY A 96 -5.87 4.58 0.67
C GLY A 96 -4.61 4.57 -0.20
N ILE A 97 -4.53 3.60 -1.11
CA ILE A 97 -3.32 3.27 -1.88
C ILE A 97 -2.73 4.50 -2.59
N CYS A 98 -3.56 5.23 -3.36
CA CYS A 98 -3.10 6.38 -4.12
C CYS A 98 -2.56 7.50 -3.23
N ARG A 99 -3.21 7.76 -2.09
CA ARG A 99 -2.80 8.83 -1.18
C ARG A 99 -1.54 8.45 -0.41
N ASN A 100 -1.43 7.19 0.01
CA ASN A 100 -0.25 6.68 0.69
C ASN A 100 1.00 6.76 -0.22
N LEU A 101 0.87 6.36 -1.50
CA LEU A 101 1.95 6.50 -2.47
C LEU A 101 2.30 7.96 -2.77
N TYR A 102 1.30 8.82 -2.90
CA TYR A 102 1.53 10.25 -3.08
C TYR A 102 2.28 10.84 -1.88
N ASP A 103 1.84 10.51 -0.67
CA ASP A 103 2.45 11.02 0.56
C ASP A 103 3.90 10.48 0.72
N LEU A 104 4.17 9.25 0.31
CA LEU A 104 5.51 8.65 0.38
C LEU A 104 6.48 9.18 -0.69
N CYS A 105 6.03 9.28 -1.94
CA CYS A 105 6.91 9.57 -3.09
C CYS A 105 6.99 11.05 -3.45
N LEU A 106 5.92 11.82 -3.19
CA LEU A 106 5.75 13.17 -3.73
C LEU A 106 5.49 14.23 -2.65
N SER A 107 5.20 13.83 -1.40
CA SER A 107 5.03 14.79 -0.32
C SER A 107 6.34 15.51 -0.05
N ARG A 108 6.30 16.83 -0.22
CA ARG A 108 7.41 17.73 0.11
C ARG A 108 7.28 18.26 1.53
N GLN A 109 6.75 17.46 2.47
CA GLN A 109 6.60 17.86 3.86
C GLN A 109 7.99 18.10 4.47
N LYS A 110 8.22 19.33 4.94
CA LYS A 110 9.41 19.69 5.70
C LYS A 110 9.13 19.39 7.18
N GLY A 111 9.49 18.19 7.62
CA GLY A 111 9.43 17.78 9.03
C GLY A 111 8.62 16.51 9.28
N TYR A 112 8.71 15.99 10.50
CA TYR A 112 7.93 14.84 10.94
C TYR A 112 6.55 15.31 11.43
N VAL A 113 5.49 14.95 10.71
CA VAL A 113 4.11 15.18 11.16
C VAL A 113 3.68 13.94 11.95
N LEU A 114 3.50 14.09 13.26
CA LEU A 114 2.83 13.07 14.06
C LEU A 114 1.33 13.13 13.76
N GLU A 115 0.85 12.14 13.02
CA GLU A 115 -0.58 11.98 12.76
C GLU A 115 -1.28 11.46 14.03
N ALA A 116 -2.40 12.08 14.39
CA ALA A 116 -3.20 11.62 15.51
C ALA A 116 -3.80 10.24 15.18
N VAL A 117 -3.84 9.35 16.16
CA VAL A 117 -4.48 8.04 16.01
C VAL A 117 -5.98 8.27 15.80
N PRO A 118 -6.58 7.76 14.71
CA PRO A 118 -8.01 7.90 14.49
C PRO A 118 -8.81 7.28 15.65
N PRO A 119 -9.99 7.81 15.95
CA PRO A 119 -10.80 7.33 17.05
C PRO A 119 -11.28 5.89 16.79
N LEU A 120 -11.52 5.15 17.87
CA LEU A 120 -11.70 3.69 17.79
C LEU A 120 -12.97 3.29 17.03
N ASP A 121 -14.04 4.07 17.17
CA ASP A 121 -15.31 3.91 16.47
C ASP A 121 -15.14 4.02 14.95
N GLU A 122 -14.31 4.94 14.47
CA GLU A 122 -13.97 5.05 13.06
C GLU A 122 -13.20 3.82 12.56
N LEU A 123 -12.24 3.35 13.36
CA LEU A 123 -11.44 2.16 13.03
C LEU A 123 -12.30 0.89 13.02
N GLU A 124 -13.27 0.76 13.93
CA GLU A 124 -14.25 -0.32 13.94
C GLU A 124 -15.18 -0.26 12.73
N ALA A 125 -15.62 0.94 12.34
CA ALA A 125 -16.40 1.13 11.12
C ALA A 125 -15.62 0.67 9.88
N ARG A 126 -14.32 1.00 9.77
CA ARG A 126 -13.43 0.53 8.68
C ARG A 126 -13.17 -0.99 8.74
N ALA A 127 -13.20 -1.59 9.93
CA ALA A 127 -13.03 -3.04 10.10
C ALA A 127 -14.25 -3.86 9.67
N ARG A 128 -15.41 -3.20 9.54
CA ARG A 128 -16.67 -3.85 9.20
C ARG A 128 -16.59 -4.49 7.80
N PRO A 129 -17.06 -5.73 7.64
CA PRO A 129 -17.15 -6.35 6.32
C PRO A 129 -18.04 -5.55 5.38
N TYR A 130 -17.64 -5.52 4.10
CA TYR A 130 -18.42 -4.90 3.05
C TYR A 130 -19.75 -5.62 2.86
N THR A 131 -20.83 -4.84 2.77
CA THR A 131 -22.14 -5.32 2.35
C THR A 131 -22.35 -5.02 0.87
N CYS A 132 -23.33 -5.67 0.21
CA CYS A 132 -23.67 -5.39 -1.18
C CYS A 132 -23.99 -3.90 -1.42
N ARG A 133 -24.59 -3.22 -0.42
CA ARG A 133 -24.85 -1.78 -0.48
C ARG A 133 -23.57 -0.96 -0.45
N ASP A 134 -22.55 -1.36 0.33
CA ASP A 134 -21.26 -0.66 0.39
C ASP A 134 -20.53 -0.71 -0.96
N VAL A 135 -20.66 -1.82 -1.69
CA VAL A 135 -20.11 -1.97 -3.06
C VAL A 135 -20.83 -1.05 -4.04
N ILE A 136 -22.16 -1.01 -3.98
CA ILE A 136 -22.98 -0.15 -4.86
C ILE A 136 -22.74 1.35 -4.56
N CYS A 137 -22.51 1.70 -3.30
CA CYS A 137 -22.25 3.08 -2.88
C CYS A 137 -20.77 3.49 -2.96
N CYS A 138 -19.89 2.65 -3.51
CA CYS A 138 -18.44 2.92 -3.61
C CYS A 138 -17.83 3.39 -2.28
N ARG A 139 -18.15 2.69 -1.18
CA ARG A 139 -17.56 3.02 0.12
C ARG A 139 -16.04 2.80 0.06
N CYS A 140 -15.28 3.88 0.19
CA CYS A 140 -13.81 3.81 0.26
C CYS A 140 -13.36 3.46 1.69
N CYS A 141 -12.28 2.68 1.80
CA CYS A 141 -11.51 2.48 3.04
C CYS A 141 -10.83 3.76 3.51
#